data_AF-A0AA40JRA1-F1
#
_entry.id   AF-A0AA40JRA1-F1
#
_cell.length_a   1.000
_cell.length_b   1.000
_cell.length_c   1.000
_cell.angle_alpha   90.00
_cell.angle_beta   90.00
_cell.angle_gamma   90.00
#
_symmetry.space_group_name_H-M   'P 1'
#
loop_
_entity.id
_entity.type
_entity.pdbx_description
1 polymer ?
#
loop_
_entity_poly.entity_id
_entity_poly.type
_entity_poly.pdbx_seq_one_letter_code
_entity_poly.pdbx_strand_id
1 'polypeptide(L)'
;MAKMGTVWDRTAEFLGDNLGATLPVALLAFFVPASIEGSFQAAKAGGSPELVLSLYLVQLAFGILSLWGSLTISAMALAVASARGAGAIGRARLLPALAVSVLLFAVMFVLVLPIPLALQLSGYDLM
;
A
#
# COMPACT_ATOMS: atom_id res chain seq x y z
N MET A 1 -15.64 -16.61 16.51
CA MET A 1 -14.29 -16.48 15.91
C MET A 1 -14.32 -17.10 14.53
N ALA A 2 -13.78 -16.43 13.51
CA ALA A 2 -13.64 -17.03 12.18
C ALA A 2 -12.57 -18.13 12.23
N LYS A 3 -12.84 -19.29 11.62
CA LYS A 3 -11.82 -20.34 11.45
C LYS A 3 -10.94 -19.97 10.26
N MET A 4 -9.62 -20.00 10.43
CA MET A 4 -8.69 -19.57 9.37
C MET A 4 -8.83 -20.41 8.09
N GLY A 5 -9.13 -21.71 8.20
CA GLY A 5 -9.43 -22.55 7.03
C GLY A 5 -10.58 -22.00 6.19
N THR A 6 -11.68 -21.59 6.84
CA THR A 6 -12.84 -21.00 6.15
C THR A 6 -12.51 -19.68 5.45
N VAL A 7 -11.58 -18.89 5.98
CA VAL A 7 -11.14 -17.64 5.32
C VAL A 7 -10.35 -17.96 4.06
N TRP A 8 -9.47 -18.97 4.11
CA TRP A 8 -8.68 -19.39 2.97
C TRP A 8 -9.55 -19.99 1.86
N ASP A 9 -10.48 -20.87 2.22
CA ASP A 9 -11.40 -21.49 1.26
C ASP A 9 -12.21 -20.42 0.51
N ARG A 10 -12.77 -19.44 1.24
CA ARG A 10 -13.52 -18.33 0.63
C ARG A 10 -12.65 -17.42 -0.24
N THR A 11 -11.39 -17.23 0.14
CA THR A 11 -10.46 -16.42 -0.66
C THR A 11 -10.11 -17.13 -1.96
N ALA A 12 -9.86 -18.44 -1.91
CA ALA A 12 -9.59 -19.26 -3.08
C ALA A 12 -10.79 -19.30 -4.04
N GLU A 13 -12.01 -19.46 -3.49
CA GLU A 13 -13.27 -19.40 -4.25
C GLU A 13 -13.43 -18.03 -4.93
N PHE A 14 -13.28 -16.92 -4.19
CA PHE A 14 -13.35 -15.57 -4.75
C PHE A 14 -12.33 -15.35 -5.87
N LEU A 15 -11.08 -15.77 -5.68
CA LEU A 15 -10.03 -15.62 -6.68
C LEU A 15 -10.28 -16.48 -7.91
N GLY A 16 -10.79 -17.70 -7.74
CA GLY A 16 -11.19 -18.58 -8.85
C GLY A 16 -12.29 -17.95 -9.71
N ASP A 17 -13.35 -17.47 -9.06
CA ASP A 17 -14.52 -16.90 -9.73
C ASP A 17 -14.26 -15.54 -10.38
N ASN A 18 -13.34 -14.75 -9.82
CA ASN A 18 -13.08 -13.38 -10.25
C ASN A 18 -11.72 -13.19 -10.93
N LEU A 19 -10.99 -14.27 -11.24
CA LEU A 19 -9.61 -14.19 -11.72
C LEU A 19 -9.44 -13.21 -12.89
N GLY A 20 -10.35 -13.25 -13.87
CA GLY A 20 -10.30 -12.36 -15.03
C GLY A 20 -10.42 -10.87 -14.70
N ALA A 21 -11.07 -10.52 -13.60
CA ALA A 21 -11.20 -9.15 -13.12
C ALA A 21 -10.08 -8.76 -12.14
N THR A 22 -9.69 -9.67 -11.26
CA THR A 22 -8.72 -9.40 -10.18
C THR A 22 -7.28 -9.42 -10.70
N LEU A 23 -6.96 -10.31 -11.63
CA LEU A 23 -5.59 -10.50 -12.13
C LEU A 23 -5.01 -9.25 -12.80
N PRO A 24 -5.69 -8.55 -13.73
CA PRO A 24 -5.14 -7.35 -14.34
C PRO A 24 -4.85 -6.24 -13.32
N VAL A 25 -5.73 -6.07 -12.33
CA VAL A 25 -5.56 -5.11 -11.23
C VAL A 25 -4.35 -5.51 -10.39
N ALA A 26 -4.23 -6.79 -10.03
CA ALA A 26 -3.12 -7.26 -9.21
C ALA A 26 -1.76 -7.13 -9.91
N LEU A 27 -1.72 -7.43 -11.21
CA LEU A 27 -0.52 -7.26 -12.02
C LEU A 27 -0.11 -5.79 -12.10
N LEU A 28 -1.05 -4.91 -12.43
CA LEU A 28 -0.78 -3.49 -12.59
C LEU A 28 -0.43 -2.80 -11.27
N ALA A 29 -1.19 -3.06 -10.22
CA ALA A 29 -1.11 -2.30 -8.98
C ALA A 29 -0.11 -2.84 -7.96
N PHE A 30 0.27 -4.12 -8.05
CA PHE A 30 1.20 -4.73 -7.08
C PHE A 30 2.43 -5.34 -7.75
N PHE A 31 2.24 -6.22 -8.73
CA PHE A 31 3.36 -6.96 -9.33
C PHE A 31 4.34 -6.04 -10.07
N VAL A 32 3.83 -5.16 -10.96
CA VAL A 32 4.65 -4.24 -11.75
C VAL A 32 5.43 -3.28 -10.84
N PRO A 33 4.79 -2.56 -9.89
CA PRO A 33 5.49 -1.75 -8.90
C PRO A 33 6.59 -2.51 -8.16
N ALA A 34 6.26 -3.65 -7.54
CA ALA A 34 7.23 -4.41 -6.74
C ALA A 34 8.42 -4.90 -7.57
N SER A 35 8.18 -5.32 -8.81
CA SER A 35 9.24 -5.78 -9.72
C SER A 35 10.21 -4.65 -10.09
N ILE A 36 9.69 -3.43 -10.28
CA ILE A 36 10.50 -2.25 -10.62
C ILE A 36 11.23 -1.72 -9.38
N GLU A 37 10.54 -1.57 -8.26
CA GLU A 37 11.10 -1.06 -7.00
C GLU A 37 12.24 -1.93 -6.46
N GLY A 38 12.20 -3.24 -6.72
CA GLY A 38 13.29 -4.15 -6.37
C GLY A 38 14.67 -3.73 -6.92
N SER A 39 14.69 -2.94 -8.00
CA SER A 39 15.93 -2.43 -8.61
C SER A 39 16.36 -1.05 -8.10
N PHE A 40 15.52 -0.34 -7.33
CA PHE A 40 15.77 1.06 -6.96
C PHE A 40 16.99 1.24 -6.06
N GLN A 41 17.28 0.29 -5.17
CA GLN A 41 18.43 0.42 -4.27
C GLN A 41 19.75 0.43 -5.04
N ALA A 42 19.90 -0.46 -6.03
CA ALA A 42 21.08 -0.49 -6.90
C ALA A 42 21.18 0.81 -7.72
N ALA A 43 20.06 1.33 -8.24
CA ALA A 43 20.04 2.56 -9.02
C ALA A 43 20.36 3.82 -8.18
N LYS A 44 20.00 3.83 -6.88
CA LYS A 44 20.33 4.93 -5.96
C LYS A 44 21.79 4.92 -5.54
N ALA A 45 22.44 3.75 -5.51
CA ALA A 45 23.84 3.63 -5.10
C ALA A 45 24.76 4.31 -6.11
N GLY A 46 25.38 5.43 -5.71
CA GLY A 46 26.22 6.23 -6.61
C GLY A 46 25.46 7.09 -7.63
N GLY A 47 24.13 7.15 -7.51
CA GLY A 47 23.28 8.00 -8.34
C GLY A 47 23.36 9.48 -7.94
N SER A 48 23.04 10.38 -8.88
CA SER A 48 22.94 11.81 -8.56
C SER A 48 21.74 12.10 -7.65
N PRO A 49 21.75 13.19 -6.88
CA PRO A 49 20.62 13.57 -6.03
C PRO A 49 19.30 13.71 -6.79
N GLU A 50 19.33 14.20 -8.04
CA GLU A 50 18.15 14.34 -8.88
C GLU A 50 17.56 12.98 -9.27
N LEU A 51 18.42 12.01 -9.60
CA LEU A 51 17.99 10.64 -9.88
C LEU A 51 17.33 10.04 -8.63
N VAL A 52 17.96 10.17 -7.46
CA VAL A 52 17.41 9.66 -6.20
C VAL A 52 16.03 10.25 -5.91
N LEU A 53 15.86 11.56 -6.06
CA LEU A 53 14.57 12.23 -5.89
C LEU A 53 13.52 11.69 -6.88
N SER A 54 13.89 11.52 -8.16
CA SER A 54 12.98 11.00 -9.18
C SER A 54 12.48 9.60 -8.84
N LEU A 55 13.35 8.72 -8.33
CA LEU A 55 12.99 7.37 -7.91
C LEU A 55 12.03 7.38 -6.71
N TYR A 56 12.20 8.29 -5.75
CA TYR A 56 11.25 8.45 -4.66
C TYR A 56 9.87 8.95 -5.13
N LEU A 57 9.82 9.84 -6.13
CA LEU A 57 8.55 10.28 -6.72
C LEU A 57 7.84 9.14 -7.46
N VAL A 58 8.60 8.30 -8.17
CA VAL A 58 8.05 7.09 -8.81
C VAL A 58 7.53 6.11 -7.76
N GLN A 59 8.28 5.88 -6.69
CA GLN A 59 7.84 5.03 -5.57
C GLN A 59 6.55 5.57 -4.92
N LEU A 60 6.43 6.88 -4.75
CA LEU A 60 5.19 7.50 -4.26
C LEU A 60 4.01 7.24 -5.22
N ALA A 61 4.22 7.39 -6.52
CA ALA A 61 3.19 7.11 -7.52
C ALA A 61 2.76 5.62 -7.50
N PHE A 62 3.71 4.71 -7.34
CA PHE A 62 3.45 3.28 -7.16
C PHE A 62 2.69 2.97 -5.87
N GLY A 63 3.00 3.64 -4.76
CA GLY A 63 2.23 3.54 -3.52
C GLY A 63 0.77 3.97 -3.70
N ILE A 64 0.53 5.07 -4.42
CA ILE A 64 -0.83 5.54 -4.75
C ILE A 64 -1.57 4.52 -5.63
N LEU A 65 -0.88 3.98 -6.64
CA LEU A 65 -1.44 2.95 -7.52
C LEU A 65 -1.79 1.66 -6.75
N SER A 66 -0.92 1.24 -5.82
CA SER A 66 -1.14 0.10 -4.95
C SER A 66 -2.36 0.31 -4.04
N LEU A 67 -2.53 1.52 -3.50
CA LEU A 67 -3.69 1.88 -2.69
C LEU A 67 -4.99 1.85 -3.51
N TRP A 68 -4.96 2.34 -4.76
CA TRP A 68 -6.10 2.19 -5.67
C TRP A 68 -6.44 0.71 -5.91
N GLY A 69 -5.42 -0.13 -6.14
CA GLY A 69 -5.58 -1.57 -6.37
C GLY A 69 -6.22 -2.27 -5.17
N SER A 70 -5.78 -1.96 -3.96
CA SER A 70 -6.31 -2.58 -2.74
C SER A 70 -7.77 -2.19 -2.49
N LEU A 71 -8.14 -0.93 -2.73
CA LEU A 71 -9.52 -0.45 -2.65
C LEU A 71 -10.40 -1.10 -3.72
N THR A 72 -9.88 -1.28 -4.92
CA THR A 72 -10.60 -1.92 -6.04
C THR A 72 -10.89 -3.39 -5.73
N ILE A 73 -9.90 -4.15 -5.27
CA ILE A 73 -10.09 -5.55 -4.88
C ILE A 73 -11.03 -5.66 -3.68
N SER A 74 -10.92 -4.76 -2.71
CA SER A 74 -11.82 -4.71 -1.55
C SER A 74 -13.27 -4.43 -1.97
N ALA A 75 -13.50 -3.53 -2.93
CA ALA A 75 -14.83 -3.25 -3.45
C ALA A 75 -15.45 -4.47 -4.17
N MET A 76 -14.64 -5.27 -4.87
CA MET A 76 -15.07 -6.54 -5.47
C MET A 76 -15.39 -7.59 -4.40
N ALA A 77 -14.49 -7.78 -3.44
CA ALA A 77 -14.63 -8.78 -2.38
C ALA A 77 -15.82 -8.51 -1.45
N LEU A 78 -16.15 -7.24 -1.21
CA LEU A 78 -17.29 -6.82 -0.39
C LEU A 78 -18.61 -6.77 -1.18
N ALA A 79 -18.63 -7.18 -2.46
CA ALA A 79 -19.79 -7.11 -3.34
C ALA A 79 -20.44 -5.72 -3.44
N VAL A 80 -19.65 -4.66 -3.21
CA VAL A 80 -20.12 -3.26 -3.23
C VAL A 80 -20.34 -2.79 -4.68
N ALA A 81 -19.65 -3.40 -5.65
CA ALA A 81 -19.88 -3.18 -7.07
C ALA A 81 -19.53 -4.43 -7.88
N SER A 82 -20.07 -4.48 -9.11
CA SER A 82 -19.59 -5.41 -10.12
C SER A 82 -18.11 -5.15 -10.44
N ALA A 83 -17.43 -6.17 -10.96
CA ALA A 83 -16.03 -6.08 -11.39
C ALA A 83 -15.72 -4.85 -12.28
N ARG A 84 -16.67 -4.46 -13.14
CA ARG A 84 -16.55 -3.27 -14.01
C ARG A 84 -16.64 -1.94 -13.25
N GLY A 85 -17.37 -1.89 -12.13
CA GLY A 85 -17.56 -0.67 -11.33
C GLY A 85 -16.55 -0.50 -10.19
N ALA A 86 -15.89 -1.58 -9.77
CA ALA A 86 -14.99 -1.58 -8.62
C ALA A 86 -13.83 -0.58 -8.74
N GLY A 87 -13.25 -0.43 -9.95
CA GLY A 87 -12.17 0.52 -10.19
C GLY A 87 -12.61 1.99 -10.06
N ALA A 88 -13.87 2.30 -10.34
CA ALA A 88 -14.44 3.63 -10.13
C ALA A 88 -14.61 3.94 -8.63
N ILE A 89 -15.06 2.95 -7.85
CA ILE A 89 -15.13 3.08 -6.38
C ILE A 89 -13.74 3.28 -5.80
N GLY A 90 -12.75 2.50 -6.24
CA GLY A 90 -11.36 2.65 -5.83
C GLY A 90 -10.85 4.08 -6.04
N ARG A 91 -11.13 4.68 -7.21
CA ARG A 91 -10.77 6.08 -7.49
C ARG A 91 -11.51 7.09 -6.60
N ALA A 92 -12.82 6.92 -6.43
CA ALA A 92 -13.63 7.83 -5.60
C ALA A 92 -13.22 7.82 -4.12
N ARG A 93 -12.70 6.68 -3.63
CA ARG A 93 -12.24 6.51 -2.25
C ARG A 93 -10.74 6.78 -2.05
N LEU A 94 -10.00 7.08 -3.12
CA LEU A 94 -8.55 7.24 -3.06
C LEU A 94 -8.11 8.42 -2.19
N LEU A 95 -8.73 9.60 -2.36
CA LEU A 95 -8.44 10.77 -1.53
C LEU A 95 -8.80 10.55 -0.06
N PRO A 96 -10.01 10.05 0.30
CA PRO A 96 -10.31 9.66 1.67
C PRO A 96 -9.32 8.65 2.25
N ALA A 97 -8.94 7.63 1.49
CA ALA A 97 -7.99 6.62 1.95
C ALA A 97 -6.60 7.22 2.19
N LEU A 98 -6.11 8.10 1.30
CA LEU A 98 -4.86 8.82 1.51
C LEU A 98 -4.91 9.69 2.77
N ALA A 99 -6.00 10.44 2.98
CA ALA A 99 -6.18 11.25 4.17
C ALA A 99 -6.13 10.41 5.45
N VAL A 100 -6.81 9.27 5.46
CA VAL A 100 -6.78 8.31 6.58
C VAL A 100 -5.37 7.74 6.77
N SER A 101 -4.68 7.34 5.70
CA SER A 101 -3.30 6.82 5.79
C SER A 101 -2.34 7.84 6.37
N VAL A 102 -2.41 9.10 5.92
CA VAL A 102 -1.60 10.21 6.46
C VAL A 102 -1.92 10.46 7.94
N LEU A 103 -3.21 10.46 8.30
CA LEU A 103 -3.63 10.62 9.68
C LEU A 103 -3.09 9.48 10.57
N LEU A 104 -3.23 8.23 10.13
CA LEU A 104 -2.71 7.07 10.85
C LEU A 104 -1.19 7.13 10.98
N PHE A 105 -0.47 7.54 9.93
CA PHE A 105 0.97 7.75 10.00
C PHE A 105 1.34 8.83 11.02
N ALA A 106 0.64 9.97 11.03
CA ALA A 106 0.87 11.04 12.01
C ALA A 106 0.60 10.56 13.44
N VAL A 107 -0.48 9.80 13.65
CA VAL A 107 -0.79 9.20 14.96
C VAL A 107 0.32 8.24 15.38
N MET A 108 0.75 7.34 14.49
CA MET A 108 1.86 6.42 14.77
C MET A 108 3.16 7.16 15.10
N PHE A 109 3.46 8.23 14.36
CA PHE A 109 4.63 9.07 14.61
C PHE A 109 4.59 9.66 16.02
N VAL A 110 3.46 10.25 16.42
CA VAL A 110 3.25 10.78 17.77
C VAL A 110 3.37 9.69 18.83
N LEU A 111 2.81 8.50 18.59
CA LEU A 111 2.89 7.38 19.53
C LEU A 111 4.31 6.83 19.70
N VAL A 112 5.20 7.02 18.72
CA VAL A 112 6.61 6.62 18.80
C VAL A 112 7.47 7.66 19.53
N LEU A 113 7.07 8.94 19.55
CA LEU A 113 7.83 10.03 20.21
C LEU A 113 8.26 9.76 21.66
N PRO A 114 7.49 9.08 22.52
CA PRO A 114 7.93 8.80 23.89
C PRO A 114 9.26 8.03 23.97
N ILE A 115 9.59 7.20 22.97
CA ILE A 115 10.81 6.39 22.97
C ILE A 115 12.08 7.26 22.92
N PRO A 116 12.31 8.09 21.88
CA PRO A 116 13.50 8.95 21.82
C PRO A 116 13.50 9.98 22.96
N LEU A 117 12.33 10.49 23.39
CA LEU A 117 12.24 11.42 24.51
C LEU A 117 12.72 10.78 25.82
N ALA A 118 12.30 9.55 26.13
CA ALA A 118 12.72 8.86 27.35
C ALA A 118 14.22 8.55 27.34
N LEU A 119 14.76 8.15 26.19
CA LEU A 119 16.20 7.89 26.03
C LEU A 119 17.02 9.16 26.23
N GLN A 120 16.61 10.29 25.62
CA GLN A 120 17.29 11.57 25.77
C GLN A 120 17.25 12.07 27.22
N LEU A 121 16.11 11.95 27.90
CA LEU A 121 15.98 12.28 29.33
C LEU A 121 16.82 11.39 30.25
N SER A 122 17.15 10.17 29.80
CA SER A 122 18.02 9.23 30.52
C SER A 122 19.51 9.47 30.24
N GLY A 123 19.86 10.49 29.47
CA GLY A 123 21.24 10.86 29.14
C GLY A 123 21.85 10.09 27.96
N TYR A 124 21.04 9.36 27.18
CA TYR A 124 21.51 8.84 25.90
C TYR A 124 21.65 9.99 24.90
N ASP A 125 22.82 10.09 24.28
CA ASP A 125 23.03 10.99 23.16
C ASP A 125 22.42 10.37 21.89
N LEU A 126 21.46 11.09 21.29
CA LEU A 126 20.70 10.64 20.13
C LEU A 126 21.02 11.50 18.89
N MET A 127 22.05 12.35 18.94
CA MET A 127 22.48 13.24 17.86
C MET A 127 23.93 13.03 17.47
#